data_AF-A0A2W6CDR1-F1
#
_entry.id   AF-A0A2W6CDR1-F1
#
_cell.length_a   1.000
_cell.length_b   1.000
_cell.length_c   1.000
_cell.angle_alpha   90.00
_cell.angle_beta   90.00
_cell.angle_gamma   90.00
#
_symmetry.space_group_name_H-M   'P 1'
#
loop_
_entity.id
_entity.type
_entity.pdbx_description
1 polymer ?
#
loop_
_entity_poly.entity_id
_entity_poly.type
_entity_poly.pdbx_seq_one_letter_code
_entity_poly.pdbx_strand_id
1 'polypeptide(L)'
;MLSHRLQILLDDDRYARVTTLAQGRDTSVAAVIREAIDRGLPATTARRYAAGERILTAAPEQFGDAAELKTELDELRGRHG
;
A
#
# COMPACT_ATOMS: atom_id res chain seq x y z
N MET A 1 -15.56 -10.83 -6.15
CA MET A 1 -15.98 -11.49 -7.41
C MET A 1 -14.96 -11.12 -8.51
N LEU A 2 -14.59 -12.04 -9.40
CA LEU A 2 -13.67 -11.74 -10.51
C LEU A 2 -14.48 -11.32 -11.74
N SER A 3 -14.28 -10.09 -12.23
CA SER A 3 -15.08 -9.49 -13.31
C SER A 3 -14.36 -9.37 -14.65
N HIS A 4 -13.01 -9.38 -14.66
CA HIS A 4 -12.21 -9.21 -15.87
C HIS A 4 -11.28 -10.40 -16.09
N ARG A 5 -11.17 -10.87 -17.35
CA ARG A 5 -10.24 -11.92 -17.77
C ARG A 5 -9.01 -11.29 -18.43
N LEU A 6 -7.83 -11.67 -17.95
CA LEU A 6 -6.54 -11.22 -18.46
C LEU A 6 -5.81 -12.40 -19.11
N GLN A 7 -5.29 -12.20 -20.32
CA GLN A 7 -4.37 -13.12 -21.00
C GLN A 7 -3.03 -12.40 -21.17
N ILE A 8 -1.96 -12.98 -20.63
CA ILE A 8 -0.59 -12.45 -20.73
C ILE A 8 0.35 -13.56 -21.19
N LEU A 9 1.38 -13.19 -21.93
CA LEU A 9 2.47 -14.09 -22.29
C LEU A 9 3.59 -13.95 -21.26
N LEU A 10 4.12 -15.09 -20.84
CA LEU A 10 5.29 -15.18 -19.96
C LEU A 10 6.39 -15.90 -20.72
N ASP A 11 7.64 -15.49 -20.48
CA ASP A 11 8.80 -16.31 -20.85
C ASP A 11 8.85 -17.58 -19.99
N ASP A 12 9.66 -18.55 -20.43
CA ASP A 12 9.77 -19.86 -19.80
C ASP A 12 10.22 -19.76 -18.34
N ASP A 13 11.16 -18.86 -18.04
CA ASP A 13 11.70 -18.65 -16.69
C ASP A 13 10.62 -18.14 -15.72
N ARG A 14 9.83 -17.15 -16.15
CA ARG A 14 8.72 -16.61 -15.36
C ARG A 14 7.62 -17.65 -15.20
N TYR A 15 7.29 -18.38 -16.25
CA TYR A 15 6.27 -19.43 -16.18
C TYR A 15 6.67 -20.54 -15.21
N ALA A 16 7.92 -21.02 -15.29
CA ALA A 16 8.46 -22.02 -14.38
C ALA A 16 8.41 -21.53 -12.93
N ARG A 17 8.85 -20.29 -12.67
CA ARG A 17 8.84 -19.71 -11.32
C ARG A 17 7.44 -19.64 -10.71
N VAL A 18 6.45 -19.18 -11.48
CA VAL A 18 5.07 -19.06 -10.98
C VAL A 18 4.44 -20.45 -10.77
N THR A 19 4.72 -21.40 -11.67
CA THR A 19 4.21 -22.77 -11.57
C THR A 19 4.77 -23.49 -10.35
N THR A 20 6.09 -23.41 -10.12
CA THR A 20 6.74 -23.98 -8.94
C THR A 20 6.18 -23.39 -7.65
N LEU A 21 5.94 -22.07 -7.62
CA LEU A 21 5.37 -21.41 -6.44
C LEU A 21 3.90 -21.82 -6.20
N ALA A 22 3.13 -21.98 -7.27
CA ALA A 22 1.73 -22.43 -7.20
C ALA A 22 1.64 -23.86 -6.65
N GLN A 23 2.47 -24.76 -7.17
CA GLN A 23 2.59 -26.15 -6.69
C GLN A 23 3.02 -26.22 -5.24
N GLY A 24 4.05 -25.46 -4.85
CA GLY A 24 4.54 -25.43 -3.46
C GLY A 24 3.54 -24.87 -2.45
N ARG A 25 2.50 -24.16 -2.91
CA ARG A 25 1.44 -23.57 -2.08
C ARG A 25 0.07 -24.25 -2.24
N ASP A 26 -0.01 -25.35 -3.00
CA ASP A 26 -1.25 -26.02 -3.38
C ASP A 26 -2.34 -25.04 -3.86
N THR A 27 -1.96 -24.12 -4.76
CA THR A 27 -2.85 -23.09 -5.28
C THR A 27 -2.72 -22.95 -6.79
N SER A 28 -3.61 -22.16 -7.38
CA SER A 28 -3.59 -21.91 -8.82
C SER A 28 -2.53 -20.86 -9.20
N VAL A 29 -1.95 -21.00 -10.40
CA VAL A 29 -1.13 -19.96 -11.05
C VAL A 29 -1.84 -18.61 -11.05
N ALA A 30 -3.15 -18.59 -11.30
CA ALA A 30 -3.96 -17.37 -11.27
C ALA A 30 -4.02 -16.71 -9.89
N ALA A 31 -4.02 -17.49 -8.79
CA ALA A 31 -3.97 -16.95 -7.44
C ALA A 31 -2.61 -16.31 -7.14
N VAL A 32 -1.51 -16.96 -7.54
CA VAL A 32 -0.15 -16.40 -7.40
C VAL A 32 0.01 -15.11 -8.20
N ILE A 33 -0.49 -15.07 -9.44
CA ILE A 33 -0.47 -13.87 -10.28
C ILE A 33 -1.25 -12.73 -9.61
N ARG A 34 -2.44 -12.99 -9.07
CA ARG A 34 -3.24 -11.98 -8.36
C ARG A 34 -2.52 -11.45 -7.12
N GLU A 35 -1.94 -12.32 -6.29
CA GLU A 35 -1.16 -11.89 -5.12
C GLU A 35 0.06 -11.03 -5.52
N ALA A 36 0.75 -11.42 -6.59
CA ALA A 36 1.87 -10.65 -7.11
C ALA A 36 1.43 -9.27 -7.62
N ILE A 37 0.26 -9.18 -8.27
CA ILE A 37 -0.36 -7.92 -8.66
C ILE A 37 -0.70 -7.07 -7.43
N ASP A 38 -1.35 -7.64 -6.41
CA ASP A 38 -1.73 -6.90 -5.19
C ASP A 38 -0.49 -6.36 -4.46
N ARG A 39 0.62 -7.10 -4.48
CA ARG A 39 1.89 -6.67 -3.90
C ARG A 39 2.63 -5.63 -4.75
N GLY A 40 2.62 -5.79 -6.08
CA GLY A 40 3.33 -4.93 -7.03
C GLY A 40 2.58 -3.63 -7.40
N LEU A 41 1.25 -3.67 -7.32
CA LEU A 41 0.34 -2.55 -7.51
C LEU A 41 -0.54 -2.39 -6.26
N PRO A 42 0.05 -2.04 -5.10
CA PRO A 42 -0.75 -1.89 -3.89
C PRO A 42 -1.85 -0.86 -4.11
N ALA A 43 -3.09 -1.21 -3.77
CA ALA A 43 -4.24 -0.29 -3.83
C ALA A 43 -3.98 1.00 -3.02
N THR A 44 -3.06 0.96 -2.06
CA THR A 44 -2.63 2.09 -1.24
C THR A 44 -1.66 3.03 -1.92
N THR A 45 -1.07 2.69 -3.08
CA THR A 45 -0.11 3.58 -3.77
C THR A 45 -0.77 4.89 -4.19
N ALA A 46 -1.99 4.83 -4.73
CA ALA A 46 -2.76 6.04 -5.04
C ALA A 46 -3.13 6.82 -3.76
N ARG A 47 -3.49 6.13 -2.68
CA ARG A 47 -3.79 6.77 -1.38
C ARG A 47 -2.55 7.41 -0.75
N ARG A 48 -1.38 6.78 -0.85
CA ARG A 48 -0.10 7.28 -0.36
C ARG A 48 0.35 8.48 -1.19
N TYR A 49 0.25 8.39 -2.51
CA TYR A 49 0.55 9.49 -3.41
C TYR A 49 -0.37 10.68 -3.15
N ALA A 50 -1.69 10.48 -3.08
CA ALA A 50 -2.65 11.53 -2.75
C ALA A 50 -2.50 12.09 -1.33
N ALA A 51 -1.99 11.31 -0.38
CA ALA A 51 -1.64 11.82 0.96
C ALA A 51 -0.34 12.66 0.92
N GLY A 52 0.66 12.20 0.18
CA GLY A 52 1.91 12.95 -0.05
C GLY A 52 1.65 14.27 -0.76
N GLU A 53 0.88 14.26 -1.85
CA GLU A 53 0.48 15.46 -2.59
C GLU A 53 -0.22 16.46 -1.67
N ARG A 54 -1.15 16.03 -0.80
CA ARG A 54 -1.80 16.95 0.16
C ARG A 54 -0.84 17.60 1.14
N ILE A 55 0.22 16.90 1.56
CA ILE A 55 1.25 17.46 2.44
C ILE A 55 2.15 18.41 1.67
N LEU A 56 2.58 18.04 0.46
CA LEU A 56 3.51 18.82 -0.35
C LEU A 56 2.87 20.09 -0.93
N THR A 57 1.55 20.04 -1.20
CA THR A 57 0.78 21.18 -1.71
C THR A 57 0.18 22.05 -0.61
N ALA A 58 0.25 21.62 0.66
CA ALA A 58 -0.20 22.44 1.77
C ALA A 58 0.69 23.69 1.88
N ALA A 59 0.06 24.83 2.15
CA ALA A 59 0.80 26.04 2.47
C ALA A 59 1.65 25.78 3.74
N PRO A 60 2.94 26.14 3.75
CA PRO A 60 3.76 26.01 4.95
C PRO A 60 3.15 26.87 6.07
N GLU A 61 2.68 26.21 7.12
CA GLU A 61 2.16 26.88 8.30
C GLU A 61 3.26 26.92 9.35
N GLN A 62 3.50 28.10 9.92
CA GLN A 62 4.44 28.22 11.02
C GLN A 62 3.75 27.76 12.29
N PHE A 63 4.08 26.54 12.69
CA PHE A 63 3.80 26.06 14.03
C PHE A 63 4.89 26.58 14.98
N GLY A 64 4.50 26.87 16.23
CA GLY A 64 5.42 27.28 17.29
C GLY A 64 6.43 26.19 17.67
N ASP A 65 7.02 26.28 18.86
CA ASP A 65 7.97 25.27 19.31
C ASP A 65 7.31 23.89 19.45
N ALA A 66 8.03 22.85 19.02
CA ALA A 66 7.55 21.48 19.06
C ALA A 66 7.33 20.99 20.50
N ALA A 67 8.10 21.48 21.48
CA ALA A 67 7.92 21.12 22.88
C ALA A 67 6.64 21.75 23.48
N GLU A 68 6.33 22.99 23.10
CA GLU A 68 5.10 23.68 23.49
C GLU A 68 3.87 22.96 22.89
N LEU A 69 3.92 22.64 21.59
CA LEU A 69 2.84 21.91 20.90
C LEU A 69 2.59 20.53 21.50
N LYS A 70 3.65 19.82 21.89
CA LYS A 70 3.52 18.53 22.56
C LYS A 70 2.82 18.69 23.92
N THR A 71 3.21 19.71 24.68
CA THR A 71 2.61 20.00 25.99
C THR A 71 1.11 20.31 25.84
N GLU A 72 0.75 21.15 24.87
CA GLU A 72 -0.65 21.45 24.55
C GLU A 72 -1.45 20.19 24.17
N LEU A 73 -0.88 19.32 23.32
CA LEU A 73 -1.52 18.05 22.92
C LEU A 73 -1.73 17.10 24.11
N ASP A 74 -0.77 17.01 25.01
CA ASP A 74 -0.84 16.16 26.20
C ASP A 74 -1.91 16.69 27.17
N GLU A 75 -2.03 18.02 27.35
CA GLU A 75 -3.11 18.63 28.13
C GLU A 75 -4.50 18.38 27.54
N LEU A 76 -4.65 18.52 26.21
CA LEU A 76 -5.91 18.24 25.52
C LEU A 76 -6.32 16.78 25.65
N ARG A 77 -5.37 15.84 25.55
CA ARG A 77 -5.64 14.41 25.72
C ARG A 77 -5.97 14.04 27.15
N GLY A 78 -5.31 14.67 28.13
CA GLY A 78 -5.59 14.49 29.55
C GLY A 78 -6.99 14.96 29.96
N ARG A 79 -7.59 15.92 29.23
CA ARG A 79 -8.97 16.40 29.46
C ARG A 79 -10.07 15.47 28.92
N HIS A 80 -9.70 14.49 28.10
CA HIS A 80 -10.62 13.50 27.54
C HIS A 80 -10.53 12.11 28.24
N GLY A 81 -9.84 12.04 29.38
CA GLY A 81 -9.74 10.85 30.24
C GLY A 81 -10.69 10.88 31.41
#